data_AF-A0A679K3K3-F1
#
_entry.id   AF-A0A679K3K3-F1
#
_cell.length_a   1.000
_cell.length_b   1.000
_cell.length_c   1.000
_cell.angle_alpha   90.00
_cell.angle_beta   90.00
_cell.angle_gamma   90.00
#
_symmetry.space_group_name_H-M   'P 1'
#
loop_
_entity.id
_entity.type
_entity.pdbx_description
1 polymer ?
#
loop_
_entity_poly.entity_id
_entity_poly.type
_entity_poly.pdbx_seq_one_letter_code
_entity_poly.pdbx_strand_id
1 'polypeptide(L)'
;MDNLEKTLSSCEALARSGASVEEILKCMRDAGINKVLSVLLLSRLGIANMQEAKLIVHNSAVWQDLKNRDEQFEDDVLRAVKEVSRRGGSDTKE
;
A
#
# COMPACT_ATOMS: atom_id res chain seq x y z
N MET A 1 19.64 -2.76 -8.74
CA MET A 1 19.84 -2.37 -7.33
C MET A 1 20.02 -0.86 -7.20
N ASP A 2 20.64 -0.20 -8.18
CA ASP A 2 20.95 1.25 -8.18
C ASP A 2 19.77 2.20 -7.91
N ASN A 3 18.54 1.83 -8.29
CA ASN A 3 17.37 2.69 -8.05
C ASN A 3 16.96 2.72 -6.57
N LEU A 4 17.14 1.61 -5.84
CA LEU A 4 16.75 1.51 -4.43
C LEU A 4 17.72 2.31 -3.54
N GLU A 5 19.02 2.21 -3.79
CA GLU A 5 20.04 2.96 -3.04
C GLU A 5 19.91 4.47 -3.28
N LYS A 6 19.69 4.90 -4.54
CA LYS A 6 19.44 6.31 -4.85
C LYS A 6 18.18 6.84 -4.16
N THR A 7 17.11 6.04 -4.15
CA THR A 7 15.86 6.40 -3.46
C THR A 7 16.10 6.49 -1.95
N LEU A 8 16.84 5.52 -1.37
CA LEU A 8 17.19 5.54 0.05
C LEU A 8 17.97 6.81 0.40
N SER A 9 19.01 7.16 -0.36
CA SER A 9 19.79 8.38 -0.12
C SER A 9 18.94 9.65 -0.23
N SER A 10 17.97 9.69 -1.15
CA SER A 10 17.04 10.81 -1.30
C SER A 10 16.09 10.92 -0.10
N CYS A 11 15.55 9.79 0.36
CA CYS A 11 14.71 9.72 1.55
C CYS A 11 15.48 10.05 2.83
N GLU A 12 16.74 9.64 2.95
CA GLU A 12 17.63 10.01 4.07
C GLU A 12 17.93 11.51 4.09
N ALA A 13 18.09 12.13 2.92
CA ALA A 13 18.27 13.57 2.82
C ALA A 13 16.99 14.32 3.28
N LEU A 14 15.82 13.86 2.83
CA LEU A 14 14.52 14.40 3.25
C LEU A 14 14.28 14.23 4.75
N ALA A 15 14.56 13.05 5.30
CA ALA A 15 14.42 12.80 6.73
C ALA A 15 15.33 13.75 7.55
N ARG A 16 16.58 13.96 7.11
CA ARG A 16 17.51 14.88 7.76
C ARG A 16 17.14 16.35 7.63
N SER A 17 16.43 16.74 6.56
CA SER A 17 15.90 18.10 6.42
C SER A 17 14.64 18.35 7.24
N GLY A 18 14.14 17.35 7.98
CA GLY A 18 12.91 17.45 8.76
C GLY A 18 11.63 17.34 7.93
N ALA A 19 11.71 16.72 6.74
CA ALA A 19 10.52 16.45 5.94
C ALA A 19 9.55 15.54 6.69
N SER A 20 8.26 15.73 6.43
CA SER A 20 7.22 14.88 6.98
C SER A 20 7.29 13.45 6.42
N VAL A 21 6.73 12.51 7.17
CA VAL A 21 6.63 11.10 6.74
C VAL A 21 5.89 10.96 5.41
N GLU A 22 4.90 11.82 5.15
CA GLU A 22 4.10 11.74 3.92
C GLU A 22 4.88 12.22 2.70
N GLU A 23 5.75 13.22 2.87
CA GLU A 23 6.67 13.65 1.82
C GLU A 23 7.71 12.58 1.49
N ILE A 24 8.21 11.88 2.52
CA ILE A 24 9.12 10.74 2.36
C ILE A 24 8.43 9.58 1.62
N LEU A 25 7.19 9.25 2.00
CA LEU A 25 6.41 8.22 1.31
C LEU A 25 6.08 8.59 -0.12
N LYS A 26 5.79 9.87 -0.38
CA LYS A 26 5.58 10.37 -1.74
C LYS A 26 6.84 10.23 -2.58
N CYS A 27 8.01 10.59 -2.04
CA CYS A 27 9.30 10.38 -2.70
C CYS A 27 9.53 8.91 -3.06
N MET A 28 9.21 7.98 -2.14
CA MET A 28 9.32 6.54 -2.42
C MET A 28 8.39 6.11 -3.56
N ARG A 29 7.13 6.57 -3.54
CA ARG A 29 6.15 6.25 -4.56
C ARG A 29 6.54 6.80 -5.93
N ASP A 30 6.98 8.05 -6.00
CA ASP A 30 7.43 8.71 -7.23
C ASP A 30 8.66 8.02 -7.83
N ALA A 31 9.49 7.39 -6.97
CA ALA A 31 10.61 6.55 -7.38
C ALA A 31 10.22 5.11 -7.79
N GLY A 32 8.93 4.78 -7.78
CA GLY A 32 8.40 3.46 -8.16
C GLY A 32 8.54 2.39 -7.07
N ILE A 33 8.85 2.77 -5.83
CA ILE A 33 8.91 1.83 -4.71
C ILE A 33 7.49 1.42 -4.33
N ASN A 34 7.25 0.12 -4.17
CA ASN A 34 5.95 -0.41 -3.78
C ASN A 34 5.69 -0.26 -2.27
N LYS A 35 4.41 -0.38 -1.89
CA LYS A 35 3.93 -0.25 -0.50
C LYS A 35 4.68 -1.11 0.51
N VAL A 36 5.03 -2.36 0.15
CA VAL A 36 5.75 -3.27 1.06
C VAL A 36 7.20 -2.81 1.27
N LEU A 37 7.88 -2.40 0.21
CA LEU A 37 9.23 -1.86 0.29
C LEU A 37 9.26 -0.52 1.03
N SER A 38 8.21 0.30 0.95
CA SER A 38 8.10 1.52 1.75
C SER A 38 8.11 1.24 3.26
N VAL A 39 7.45 0.17 3.72
CA VAL A 39 7.49 -0.25 5.14
C VAL A 39 8.92 -0.57 5.57
N LEU A 40 9.63 -1.36 4.76
CA LEU A 40 11.02 -1.74 5.04
C LEU A 40 11.95 -0.51 5.07
N LEU A 41 11.75 0.43 4.14
CA LEU A 41 12.56 1.64 4.08
C LEU A 41 12.31 2.58 5.26
N LEU A 42 11.05 2.80 5.67
CA LEU A 42 10.76 3.59 6.88
C LEU A 42 11.44 2.99 8.12
N SER A 43 11.42 1.66 8.25
CA SER A 43 12.10 0.99 9.36
C SER A 43 13.63 1.13 9.28
N ARG A 44 14.20 1.01 8.08
CA ARG A 44 15.64 1.18 7.86
C ARG A 44 16.12 2.62 8.09
N LEU A 45 15.29 3.60 7.78
CA LEU A 45 15.55 5.02 8.04
C LEU A 45 15.47 5.39 9.53
N GLY A 46 15.05 4.45 10.40
CA GLY A 46 14.89 4.70 11.83
C GLY A 46 13.70 5.60 12.17
N ILE A 47 12.77 5.80 11.23
CA ILE A 47 11.58 6.65 11.43
C ILE A 47 10.58 5.97 12.36
N ALA A 48 10.42 4.64 12.22
CA ALA A 48 9.48 3.83 12.99
C ALA A 48 9.98 2.38 13.07
N ASN A 49 9.52 1.60 14.04
CA ASN A 49 9.72 0.16 14.00
C ASN A 49 8.85 -0.49 12.90
N MET A 50 9.04 -1.78 12.65
CA MET A 50 8.35 -2.50 11.57
C MET A 50 6.82 -2.43 11.68
N GLN A 51 6.27 -2.56 12.89
CA GLN A 51 4.83 -2.48 13.14
C GLN A 51 4.29 -1.06 12.89
N GLU A 52 4.96 -0.04 13.40
CA GLU A 52 4.60 1.36 13.21
C GLU A 52 4.69 1.76 11.73
N ALA A 53 5.78 1.37 11.05
CA ALA A 53 5.98 1.63 9.63
C ALA A 53 4.85 1.01 8.79
N LYS A 54 4.40 -0.20 9.15
CA LYS A 54 3.24 -0.84 8.50
C LYS A 54 1.97 0.00 8.68
N LEU A 55 1.69 0.47 9.91
CA LEU A 55 0.50 1.27 10.19
C LEU A 55 0.54 2.62 9.46
N ILE A 56 1.68 3.31 9.48
CA ILE A 56 1.92 4.56 8.77
C ILE A 56 1.63 4.38 7.27
N VAL A 57 2.28 3.41 6.64
CA VAL A 57 2.11 3.16 5.20
C VAL A 57 0.69 2.74 4.85
N HIS A 58 0.04 1.96 5.72
CA HIS A 58 -1.33 1.52 5.51
C HIS A 58 -2.33 2.68 5.55
N ASN A 59 -2.13 3.63 6.46
CA ASN A 59 -3.02 4.77 6.67
C ASN A 59 -2.65 6.01 5.83
N SER A 60 -1.49 6.01 5.19
CA SER A 60 -1.02 7.15 4.40
C SER A 60 -1.95 7.48 3.24
N ALA A 61 -2.12 8.77 3.00
CA ALA A 61 -2.80 9.30 1.82
C ALA A 61 -2.12 8.83 0.52
N VAL A 62 -0.81 8.60 0.58
CA VAL A 62 0.02 8.19 -0.56
C VAL A 62 -0.44 6.88 -1.19
N TRP A 63 -1.10 5.99 -0.45
CA TRP A 63 -1.53 4.66 -0.94
C TRP A 63 -3.06 4.47 -0.98
N GLN A 64 -3.83 5.56 -0.88
CA GLN A 64 -5.30 5.49 -0.85
C GLN A 64 -5.89 5.01 -2.18
N ASP A 65 -5.28 5.34 -3.31
CA ASP A 65 -5.71 4.85 -4.61
C ASP A 65 -5.63 3.31 -4.71
N LEU A 66 -4.54 2.72 -4.20
CA LEU A 66 -4.36 1.27 -4.14
C LEU A 66 -5.42 0.65 -3.23
N LYS A 67 -5.65 1.26 -2.06
CA LYS A 67 -6.68 0.83 -1.11
C LYS A 67 -8.08 0.85 -1.75
N ASN A 68 -8.46 1.95 -2.38
CA ASN A 68 -9.77 2.10 -3.03
C ASN A 68 -9.95 1.07 -4.15
N ARG A 69 -8.88 0.78 -4.91
CA ARG A 69 -8.91 -0.23 -5.96
C ARG A 69 -9.10 -1.63 -5.39
N ASP A 70 -8.40 -1.95 -4.31
CA ASP A 70 -8.49 -3.26 -3.66
C ASP A 70 -9.89 -3.45 -3.03
N GLU A 71 -10.45 -2.43 -2.38
CA GLU A 71 -11.82 -2.44 -1.84
C GLU A 71 -12.87 -2.62 -2.95
N GLN A 72 -12.73 -1.90 -4.08
CA GLN A 72 -13.63 -2.06 -5.23
C GLN A 72 -13.56 -3.48 -5.80
N PHE A 73 -12.36 -4.06 -5.89
CA PHE A 73 -12.18 -5.43 -6.36
C PHE A 73 -12.85 -6.43 -5.41
N GLU A 74 -12.70 -6.26 -4.10
CA GLU A 74 -13.36 -7.10 -3.09
C GLU A 74 -14.90 -7.05 -3.24
N ASP A 75 -15.47 -5.85 -3.41
CA ASP A 75 -16.90 -5.66 -3.62
C ASP A 75 -17.41 -6.37 -4.90
N ASP A 76 -16.63 -6.29 -5.98
CA ASP A 76 -16.98 -6.92 -7.26
C ASP A 76 -16.92 -8.46 -7.16
N VAL A 77 -15.91 -9.01 -6.48
CA VAL A 77 -15.81 -10.45 -6.20
C VAL A 77 -16.99 -10.91 -5.34
N LEU A 78 -17.33 -10.18 -4.28
CA LEU A 78 -18.46 -10.51 -3.42
C LEU A 78 -19.79 -10.47 -4.19
N ARG A 79 -19.96 -9.53 -5.12
CA ARG A 79 -21.14 -9.44 -5.98
C ARG A 79 -21.23 -10.66 -6.91
N ALA A 80 -20.14 -10.99 -7.59
CA ALA A 80 -20.08 -12.13 -8.50
C ALA A 80 -20.36 -13.46 -7.77
N VAL A 81 -19.78 -13.66 -6.58
CA VAL A 81 -20.04 -14.85 -5.76
C VAL A 81 -21.51 -14.94 -5.35
N LYS A 82 -22.14 -13.82 -4.94
CA LYS A 82 -23.58 -13.80 -4.62
C LYS A 82 -24.46 -14.16 -5.81
N GLU A 83 -24.12 -13.69 -7.01
CA GLU A 83 -24.85 -14.00 -8.24
C GLU A 83 -24.74 -15.49 -8.61
N VAL A 84 -23.54 -16.07 -8.50
CA VAL A 84 -23.31 -17.50 -8.74
C VAL A 84 -24.11 -18.35 -7.75
N SER A 85 -24.06 -18.01 -6.45
CA SER A 85 -24.82 -18.73 -5.41
C SER A 85 -26.33 -18.67 -5.64
N ARG A 86 -26.86 -17.56 -6.15
CA ARG A 86 -28.29 -17.45 -6.51
C ARG A 86 -28.66 -18.32 -7.71
N ARG A 87 -27.80 -18.37 -8.73
CA ARG A 87 -28.03 -19.19 -9.93
C ARG A 87 -27.97 -20.69 -9.59
N GLY A 88 -26.99 -21.12 -8.79
CA GLY A 88 -26.86 -22.53 -8.38
C GLY A 88 -27.92 -23.06 -7.42
N GLY A 89 -28.69 -22.19 -6.75
CA GLY A 89 -29.82 -22.56 -5.89
C GLY A 89 -31.17 -22.71 -6.62
N SER A 90 -31.19 -22.46 -7.93
CA SER A 90 -32.43 -22.44 -8.73
C SER A 90 -32.72 -23.77 -9.45
N ASP A 91 -31.78 -24.72 -9.46
CA ASP A 91 -31.82 -25.93 -10.32
C ASP A 91 -32.27 -27.22 -9.60
N THR A 92 -32.85 -27.16 -8.39
CA THR A 92 -33.33 -28.37 -7.66
C THR A 92 -34.81 -28.30 -7.27
N LYS A 93 -35.68 -28.17 -8.28
CA LYS A 93 -37.09 -28.56 -8.16
C LYS A 93 -37.57 -29.26 -9.44
N GLU A 94 -37.37 -30.57 -9.49
CA GLU A 94 -38.26 -31.52 -10.18
C GLU A 94 -38.86 -32.48 -9.14
#